data_AF-G5J5X3-F1
#
_entry.id   AF-G5J5X3-F1
#
_cell.length_a   1.000
_cell.length_b   1.000
_cell.length_c   1.000
_cell.angle_alpha   90.00
_cell.angle_beta   90.00
_cell.angle_gamma   90.00
#
_symmetry.space_group_name_H-M   'P 1'
#
loop_
_entity.id
_entity.type
_entity.pdbx_description
1 polymer ?
#
loop_
_entity_poly.entity_id
_entity_poly.type
_entity_poly.pdbx_seq_one_letter_code
_entity_poly.pdbx_strand_id
1 'polypeptide(L)' 'MEYVVQTLMQIVPSITQPQAVDIMMEAHSNGTALVITCALEPAEFYSETLKNHGLTSTIEPDE' A
#
# COMPACT_ATOMS: atom_id res chain seq x y z
N MET A 1 5.15 12.58 0.87
CA MET A 1 5.32 11.74 -0.34
C MET A 1 6.38 10.68 -0.12
N GLU A 2 7.63 11.03 0.22
CA GLU A 2 8.70 10.05 0.45
C GLU A 2 8.39 9.01 1.56
N TYR A 3 7.82 9.45 2.69
CA TYR A 3 7.43 8.54 3.78
C TYR A 3 6.53 7.40 3.30
N VAL A 4 5.53 7.72 2.46
CA VAL A 4 4.59 6.71 1.91
C VAL A 4 5.35 5.67 1.08
N VAL A 5 6.29 6.10 0.23
CA VAL A 5 7.10 5.22 -0.61
C VAL A 5 7.93 4.26 0.24
N GLN A 6 8.61 4.79 1.26
CA GLN A 6 9.44 3.97 2.17
C GLN A 6 8.58 2.98 2.97
N THR A 7 7.44 3.43 3.49
CA THR A 7 6.51 2.59 4.25
C THR A 7 5.94 1.46 3.39
N LEU A 8 5.56 1.74 2.14
CA LEU A 8 5.07 0.70 1.20
C LEU A 8 6.12 -0.38 0.96
N MET A 9 7.37 0.00 0.67
CA MET A 9 8.47 -0.94 0.46
C MET A 9 8.82 -1.74 1.72
N GLN A 10 8.72 -1.13 2.90
CA GLN A 10 9.01 -1.79 4.17
C GLN A 10 7.95 -2.86 4.51
N ILE A 11 6.68 -2.56 4.26
CA ILE A 11 5.56 -3.41 4.69
C ILE A 11 5.26 -4.48 3.65
N VAL A 12 5.37 -4.15 2.36
CA VAL A 12 5.05 -5.06 1.26
C VAL A 12 6.36 -5.38 0.51
N PRO A 13 7.08 -6.46 0.89
CA PRO A 13 8.44 -6.72 0.43
C PRO A 13 8.57 -7.02 -1.08
N SER A 14 7.46 -7.29 -1.77
CA SER A 14 7.43 -7.47 -3.23
C SER A 14 7.38 -6.14 -4.00
N ILE A 15 7.10 -5.02 -3.34
CA ILE A 15 7.02 -3.70 -3.97
C ILE A 15 8.42 -3.12 -4.16
N THR A 16 8.75 -2.80 -5.41
CA THR A 16 9.96 -2.08 -5.77
C THR A 16 9.79 -0.57 -5.58
N GLN A 17 10.90 0.18 -5.50
CA GLN A 17 10.85 1.63 -5.36
C GLN A 17 10.06 2.33 -6.48
N PRO A 18 10.22 2.00 -7.78
CA PRO A 18 9.40 2.59 -8.83
C PRO A 18 7.90 2.34 -8.64
N GLN A 19 7.51 1.12 -8.30
CA GLN A 19 6.11 0.78 -8.03
C GLN A 19 5.54 1.57 -6.83
N ALA A 20 6.31 1.68 -5.74
CA ALA A 20 5.90 2.45 -4.57
C ALA A 20 5.71 3.95 -4.90
N VAL A 21 6.56 4.50 -5.78
CA VAL A 21 6.40 5.88 -6.27
C VAL A 21 5.13 6.01 -7.11
N ASP A 22 4.88 5.09 -8.03
CA ASP A 22 3.69 5.09 -8.88
C ASP A 22 2.40 5.02 -8.05
N ILE A 23 2.32 4.07 -7.11
CA ILE A 23 1.20 3.90 -6.18
C ILE A 23 0.98 5.17 -5.34
N MET A 24 2.05 5.75 -4.79
CA MET A 24 1.96 6.97 -3.99
C MET A 24 1.44 8.15 -4.82
N MET A 25 1.92 8.31 -6.05
CA MET A 25 1.49 9.37 -6.95
C MET A 25 0.04 9.20 -7.37
N GLU A 26 -0.40 7.97 -7.66
CA GLU A 26 -1.78 7.65 -7.98
C GLU A 26 -2.71 7.97 -6.79
N ALA A 27 -2.38 7.49 -5.59
CA ALA A 27 -3.17 7.76 -4.39
C ALA A 27 -3.24 9.27 -4.08
N HIS A 28 -2.15 10.01 -4.29
CA HIS A 28 -2.13 11.46 -4.09
C HIS A 28 -3.00 12.21 -5.10
N SER A 29 -3.00 11.78 -6.36
CA SER A 29 -3.69 12.47 -7.46
C SER A 29 -5.17 12.09 -7.56
N ASN A 30 -5.48 10.81 -7.32
CA ASN A 30 -6.81 10.22 -7.52
C ASN A 30 -7.55 9.93 -6.20
N GLY A 31 -6.87 10.06 -5.06
CA GLY A 31 -7.40 9.81 -3.72
C GLY A 31 -7.29 8.35 -3.25
N THR A 32 -6.97 7.41 -4.13
CA THR A 32 -6.75 5.99 -3.82
C THR A 32 -5.86 5.33 -4.87
N ALA A 33 -5.23 4.19 -4.53
CA ALA A 33 -4.45 3.36 -5.45
C ALA A 33 -4.41 1.90 -4.97
N LEU A 34 -4.29 0.96 -5.90
CA LEU A 34 -4.09 -0.45 -5.59
C LEU A 34 -2.63 -0.70 -5.18
N VAL A 35 -2.43 -1.22 -3.97
CA VAL A 35 -1.09 -1.55 -3.46
C VAL A 35 -0.65 -2.94 -3.89
N ILE A 36 -1.50 -3.96 -3.65
CA ILE A 36 -1.22 -5.37 -3.93
C ILE A 36 -2.52 -6.18 -3.95
N THR A 37 -2.57 -7.20 -4.80
CA THR A 37 -3.57 -8.28 -4.73
C THR A 37 -2.91 -9.52 -4.13
N CYS A 38 -3.49 -10.06 -3.07
CA CYS A 38 -2.98 -11.25 -2.37
C CYS A 38 -4.11 -11.96 -1.61
N ALA A 39 -3.79 -13.07 -0.94
CA ALA A 39 -4.73 -13.74 -0.04
C ALA A 39 -5.14 -12.81 1.13
N LEU A 40 -6.28 -13.08 1.75
CA LEU A 40 -6.84 -12.22 2.80
C LEU A 40 -5.90 -12.04 3.99
N GLU A 41 -5.30 -13.13 4.50
CA GLU A 41 -4.40 -13.08 5.67
C GLU A 41 -3.22 -12.09 5.51
N PRO A 42 -2.40 -12.14 4.42
CA PRO A 42 -1.37 -11.12 4.23
C PRO A 42 -1.94 -9.72 3.95
N ALA A 43 -3.11 -9.61 3.29
CA ALA A 43 -3.76 -8.32 3.07
C ALA A 43 -4.14 -7.63 4.40
N GLU A 44 -4.68 -8.39 5.37
CA GLU A 44 -4.98 -7.93 6.72
C GLU A 44 -3.72 -7.44 7.42
N PHE A 45 -2.66 -8.24 7.42
CA PHE A 45 -1.38 -7.87 8.03
C PHE A 45 -0.81 -6.57 7.44
N TYR A 46 -0.79 -6.43 6.12
CA TYR A 46 -0.30 -5.21 5.46
C TYR A 46 -1.17 -4.01 5.79
N SER A 47 -2.50 -4.16 5.74
CA SER A 47 -3.44 -3.07 5.99
C SER A 47 -3.36 -2.56 7.43
N GLU A 48 -3.27 -3.44 8.42
CA GLU A 48 -3.07 -3.05 9.83
C GLU A 48 -1.72 -2.36 10.04
N THR A 49 -0.65 -2.88 9.44
CA THR A 49 0.68 -2.30 9.59
C THR A 49 0.78 -0.92 8.94
N LEU A 50 0.14 -0.72 7.78
CA LEU A 50 0.05 0.59 7.11
C LEU A 50 -0.70 1.60 7.98
N LYS A 51 -1.81 1.20 8.60
CA LYS A 51 -2.57 2.03 9.56
C LYS A 51 -1.73 2.41 10.78
N ASN A 52 -0.93 1.49 11.30
CA ASN A 52 -0.01 1.76 12.41
C ASN A 52 1.08 2.79 12.05
N HIS A 53 1.40 2.94 10.76
CA HIS A 53 2.29 4.00 10.23
C HIS A 53 1.53 5.29 9.87
N GLY A 54 0.25 5.41 10.25
CA GLY A 54 -0.56 6.60 10.00
C GLY A 54 -1.10 6.72 8.57
N LEU A 55 -1.01 5.66 7.75
CA LEU A 55 -1.59 5.63 6.41
C LEU A 55 -3.03 5.14 6.45
N THR A 56 -3.87 5.64 5.55
CA THR A 56 -5.19 5.07 5.33
C THR A 56 -5.07 3.87 4.41
N SER A 57 -5.59 2.72 4.83
CA SER A 57 -5.55 1.46 4.07
C SER A 57 -6.86 0.69 4.23
N THR A 58 -7.36 0.12 3.14
CA THR A 58 -8.58 -0.69 3.09
C THR A 58 -8.32 -1.98 2.30
N ILE A 59 -9.22 -2.95 2.43
CA ILE A 59 -9.16 -4.23 1.71
C ILE A 59 -10.50 -4.40 1.00
N GLU A 60 -10.47 -4.86 -0.24
CA GLU A 60 -11.65 -5.25 -1.02
C GLU A 60 -11.45 -6.64 -1.64
N PRO A 61 -12.51 -7.42 -1.88
CA PRO A 61 -12.42 -8.68 -2.62
C PRO A 61 -11.96 -8.45 -4.05
N ASP A 62 -11.19 -9.41 -4.59
CA ASP A 62 -10.91 -9.48 -6.03
C ASP A 62 -12.19 -9.88 -6.78
N GLU A 63 -12.34 -9.43 -8.03
CA GLU A 63 -13.52 -9.71 -8.87
C GLU A 63 -13.68 -11.20 -9.25
#